data_AF-A0A4Q4TQZ6-F1
#
_entry.id   AF-A0A4Q4TQZ6-F1
#
_cell.length_a   1.000
_cell.length_b   1.000
_cell.length_c   1.000
_cell.angle_alpha   90.00
_cell.angle_beta   90.00
_cell.angle_gamma   90.00
#
_symmetry.space_group_name_H-M   'P 1'
#
loop_
_entity.id
_entity.type
_entity.pdbx_description
1 polymer ?
#
loop_
_entity_poly.entity_id
_entity_poly.type
_entity_poly.pdbx_seq_one_letter_code
_entity_poly.pdbx_strand_id
1 'polypeptide(L)'
;MFQVDPDMVMLATGRKKDPKNLGPERFKKNKARKGASGEEAEEAASEQEAEAAAGESEEQAAEAQEQDPDTTDAPEPEKADLAPTRRQIQDLVKYAKEVIAETDLSAAQKQKLRAFMRQAKPLLARAGRANAEPSDIADELSRMVGDLKLSSSSKPSSPTQGTQQQSQQQQDGEATTTTNTSIEDLTGDERRALERLIREEEENPHDPSKPYLTPWRPRDYMSPFAFIPRYLEVNQNVCAAVYLRHPVARVGNAEVPTPYPYEINQLAYNWYLRRR
;
A
#
# COMPACT_ATOMS: atom_id res chain seq x y z
N MET A 1 25.45 -22.92 -4.07
CA MET A 1 24.32 -23.24 -3.17
C MET A 1 23.15 -22.36 -3.61
N PHE A 2 21.92 -22.89 -3.77
CA PHE A 2 20.78 -22.07 -4.20
C PHE A 2 20.23 -21.27 -3.01
N GLN A 3 20.83 -20.11 -2.72
CA GLN A 3 20.19 -19.12 -1.85
C GLN A 3 19.05 -18.46 -2.64
N VAL A 4 17.87 -18.41 -2.03
CA VAL A 4 16.66 -17.84 -2.61
C VAL A 4 16.15 -16.79 -1.64
N ASP A 5 16.18 -15.51 -2.05
CA ASP A 5 15.67 -14.41 -1.25
C ASP A 5 14.13 -14.49 -1.15
N PRO A 6 13.54 -14.71 0.03
CA PRO A 6 12.09 -14.91 0.15
C PRO A 6 11.26 -13.73 -0.36
N ASP A 7 11.74 -12.50 -0.11
CA ASP A 7 11.08 -11.26 -0.56
C ASP A 7 10.97 -11.16 -2.09
N MET A 8 11.96 -11.68 -2.82
CA MET A 8 11.98 -11.69 -4.28
C MET A 8 11.02 -12.75 -4.85
N VAL A 9 10.86 -13.90 -4.17
CA VAL A 9 9.87 -14.92 -4.53
C VAL A 9 8.44 -14.41 -4.32
N MET A 10 8.17 -13.73 -3.20
CA MET A 10 6.86 -13.13 -2.92
C MET A 10 6.47 -12.06 -3.95
N LEU A 11 7.44 -11.32 -4.50
CA LEU A 11 7.23 -10.38 -5.61
C LEU A 11 7.00 -11.08 -6.97
N ALA A 12 7.60 -12.25 -7.18
CA ALA A 12 7.46 -13.02 -8.42
C ALA A 12 6.09 -13.72 -8.51
N THR A 13 5.59 -14.26 -7.40
CA THR A 13 4.29 -14.97 -7.31
C THR A 13 3.12 -14.04 -7.06
N GLY A 14 3.32 -12.98 -6.26
CA GLY A 14 2.29 -12.04 -5.87
C GLY A 14 1.85 -11.09 -6.99
N ARG A 15 0.62 -10.56 -6.87
CA ARG A 15 0.15 -9.46 -7.73
C ARG A 15 0.98 -8.20 -7.46
N LYS A 16 1.47 -7.59 -8.54
CA LYS A 16 2.22 -6.34 -8.51
C LYS A 16 1.30 -5.18 -8.11
N LYS A 17 1.81 -4.21 -7.35
CA LYS A 17 1.11 -2.94 -7.10
C LYS A 17 0.88 -2.22 -8.44
N ASP A 18 -0.30 -1.63 -8.62
CA ASP A 18 -0.65 -0.95 -9.87
C ASP A 18 0.28 0.27 -10.08
N PRO A 19 0.83 0.48 -11.30
CA PRO A 19 1.84 1.51 -11.57
C PRO A 19 1.38 2.94 -11.22
N LYS A 20 0.07 3.19 -11.22
CA LYS A 20 -0.55 4.47 -10.83
C LYS A 20 -0.50 4.72 -9.32
N ASN A 21 -0.42 3.65 -8.52
CA ASN A 21 -0.45 3.67 -7.06
C ASN A 21 0.95 3.44 -6.45
N LEU A 22 1.98 3.17 -7.28
CA LEU A 22 3.36 3.33 -6.85
C LEU A 22 3.66 4.83 -6.71
N GLY A 23 3.84 5.29 -5.48
CA GLY A 23 4.25 6.67 -5.19
C GLY A 23 5.49 7.10 -5.99
N PRO A 24 5.63 8.42 -6.27
CA PRO A 24 6.54 8.94 -7.30
C PRO A 24 8.00 8.52 -7.14
N GLU A 25 8.46 8.29 -5.91
CA GLU A 25 9.81 7.80 -5.60
C GLU A 25 10.08 6.38 -6.10
N ARG A 26 9.17 5.42 -5.87
CA ARG A 26 9.35 4.05 -6.37
C ARG A 26 9.17 3.97 -7.89
N PHE A 27 8.33 4.82 -8.48
CA PHE A 27 8.20 4.91 -9.93
C PHE A 27 9.49 5.38 -10.61
N LYS A 28 10.16 6.40 -10.05
CA LYS A 28 11.50 6.83 -10.50
C LYS A 28 12.54 5.72 -10.34
N LYS A 29 12.60 5.04 -9.19
CA LYS A 29 13.58 3.95 -8.94
C LYS A 29 13.41 2.78 -9.91
N ASN A 30 12.17 2.40 -10.25
CA ASN A 30 11.90 1.37 -11.27
C ASN A 30 12.22 1.85 -12.69
N LYS A 31 12.00 3.14 -13.02
CA LYS A 31 12.41 3.69 -14.32
C LYS A 31 13.93 3.73 -14.47
N ALA A 32 14.66 4.10 -13.41
CA ALA A 32 16.13 4.08 -13.38
C ALA A 32 16.69 2.66 -13.56
N ARG A 33 16.18 1.67 -12.80
CA ARG A 33 16.57 0.26 -12.98
C ARG A 33 16.27 -0.29 -14.38
N LYS A 34 15.16 0.13 -15.00
CA LYS A 34 14.80 -0.28 -16.37
C LYS A 34 15.59 0.47 -17.46
N GLY A 35 16.24 1.59 -17.12
CA GLY A 35 17.24 2.25 -17.97
C GLY A 35 18.55 1.46 -17.94
N ALA A 36 19.09 1.21 -16.74
CA ALA A 36 20.32 0.43 -16.55
C ALA A 36 20.25 -0.97 -17.19
N SER A 37 19.14 -1.69 -17.00
CA SER A 37 18.94 -3.02 -17.60
C SER A 37 18.73 -3.01 -19.12
N GLY A 38 18.89 -1.88 -19.80
CA GLY A 38 18.80 -1.73 -21.25
C GLY A 38 20.16 -1.61 -21.95
N GLU A 39 21.23 -1.31 -21.22
CA GLU A 39 22.58 -1.07 -21.76
C GLU A 39 23.61 -2.12 -21.28
N GLU A 40 23.39 -2.76 -20.12
CA GLU A 40 24.32 -3.75 -19.51
C GLU A 40 24.25 -5.17 -20.11
N ALA A 41 23.83 -5.32 -21.38
CA ALA A 41 23.66 -6.64 -22.02
C ALA A 41 24.78 -7.03 -23.01
N GLU A 42 25.72 -6.13 -23.33
CA GLU A 42 26.68 -6.32 -24.44
C GLU A 42 28.17 -6.18 -24.09
N GLU A 43 28.56 -5.81 -22.86
CA GLU A 43 29.96 -5.86 -22.42
C GLU A 43 30.24 -6.92 -21.35
N ALA A 44 31.25 -7.74 -21.65
CA ALA A 44 32.21 -8.39 -20.75
C ALA A 44 31.70 -8.83 -19.35
N ALA A 45 31.56 -10.11 -19.01
CA ALA A 45 32.32 -11.27 -19.49
C ALA A 45 33.86 -11.09 -19.39
N SER A 46 34.34 -10.45 -18.32
CA SER A 46 35.72 -10.56 -17.84
C SER A 46 35.79 -10.46 -16.31
N GLU A 47 36.55 -11.38 -15.71
CA GLU A 47 37.06 -11.36 -14.32
C GLU A 47 36.10 -11.84 -13.21
N GLN A 48 36.26 -13.12 -12.84
CA GLN A 48 35.80 -13.73 -11.59
C GLN A 48 36.86 -13.58 -10.48
N GLU A 49 36.38 -13.41 -9.25
CA GLU A 49 36.91 -13.96 -7.99
C GLU A 49 38.39 -13.70 -7.58
N ALA A 50 38.57 -12.90 -6.52
CA ALA A 50 39.70 -13.03 -5.59
C ALA A 50 39.34 -12.54 -4.16
N GLU A 51 38.86 -13.47 -3.33
CA GLU A 51 38.96 -13.59 -1.86
C GLU A 51 38.58 -12.46 -0.88
N ALA A 52 38.33 -12.90 0.35
CA ALA A 52 37.98 -12.12 1.54
C ALA A 52 38.93 -12.46 2.70
N ALA A 53 39.11 -11.55 3.68
CA ALA A 53 39.30 -11.90 5.10
C ALA A 53 39.38 -10.64 5.99
N ALA A 54 38.72 -10.72 7.17
CA ALA A 54 38.98 -10.04 8.46
C ALA A 54 39.20 -8.50 8.52
N GLY A 55 38.77 -7.78 9.57
CA GLY A 55 38.03 -8.17 10.77
C GLY A 55 37.72 -6.96 11.68
N GLU A 56 36.99 -7.25 12.76
CA GLU A 56 36.80 -6.54 14.06
C GLU A 56 37.73 -5.32 14.35
N SER A 57 37.33 -4.24 15.02
CA SER A 57 36.19 -3.96 15.94
C SER A 57 35.49 -2.61 15.57
N GLU A 58 34.88 -1.75 16.41
CA GLU A 58 34.69 -1.63 17.88
C GLU A 58 33.46 -0.72 18.21
N GLU A 59 33.13 -0.53 19.50
CA GLU A 59 32.07 0.38 20.00
C GLU A 59 32.62 1.48 20.94
N GLN A 60 31.74 2.46 21.22
CA GLN A 60 31.66 3.33 22.42
C GLN A 60 32.46 4.64 22.55
N ALA A 61 31.65 5.70 22.68
CA ALA A 61 31.66 6.72 23.75
C ALA A 61 32.82 7.72 23.91
N ALA A 62 32.48 9.01 23.72
CA ALA A 62 32.93 10.09 24.60
C ALA A 62 31.87 11.21 24.63
N GLU A 63 31.31 11.44 25.81
CA GLU A 63 30.41 12.57 26.14
C GLU A 63 31.25 13.68 26.79
N ALA A 64 30.93 14.96 26.54
CA ALA A 64 31.55 16.09 27.22
C ALA A 64 30.57 17.26 27.34
N GLN A 65 30.16 17.57 28.57
CA GLN A 65 29.47 18.80 28.98
C GLN A 65 30.40 19.61 29.89
N GLU A 66 30.33 20.94 29.80
CA GLU A 66 30.61 21.95 30.85
C GLU A 66 30.36 23.33 30.19
N GLN A 67 29.20 23.97 30.37
CA GLN A 67 28.67 24.77 31.49
C GLN A 67 28.94 26.31 31.39
N ASP A 68 27.87 27.06 31.69
CA ASP A 68 27.58 28.51 31.56
C ASP A 68 28.33 29.41 32.60
N PRO A 69 28.07 30.75 32.82
CA PRO A 69 26.96 31.62 32.32
C PRO A 69 27.29 33.12 32.01
N ASP A 70 26.30 33.89 31.50
CA ASP A 70 25.68 35.07 32.18
C ASP A 70 24.55 35.78 31.36
N THR A 71 23.48 36.23 32.06
CA THR A 71 22.56 37.37 31.76
C THR A 71 21.88 37.46 30.37
N THR A 72 20.55 37.25 30.23
CA THR A 72 19.46 38.15 30.69
C THR A 72 18.09 37.46 30.64
N ASP A 73 17.21 37.79 31.58
CA ASP A 73 15.86 37.23 31.77
C ASP A 73 14.76 37.93 30.92
N ALA A 74 13.94 37.12 30.23
CA ALA A 74 12.61 37.49 29.71
C ALA A 74 11.81 36.21 29.39
N PRO A 75 10.55 36.06 29.85
CA PRO A 75 9.82 34.80 29.72
C PRO A 75 9.30 34.57 28.28
N GLU A 76 9.83 33.55 27.60
CA GLU A 76 9.19 33.01 26.40
C GLU A 76 7.92 32.22 26.78
N PRO A 77 6.81 32.36 26.04
CA PRO A 77 5.65 31.49 26.22
C PRO A 77 5.98 30.06 25.76
N GLU A 78 5.45 29.07 26.48
CA GLU A 78 5.65 27.64 26.19
C GLU A 78 5.24 27.32 24.74
N LYS A 79 6.21 26.91 23.93
CA LYS A 79 6.00 26.57 22.52
C LYS A 79 5.25 25.24 22.42
N ALA A 80 3.93 25.30 22.39
CA ALA A 80 3.09 24.13 22.13
C ALA A 80 3.50 23.46 20.80
N ASP A 81 3.72 22.15 20.82
CA ASP A 81 4.14 21.40 19.64
C ASP A 81 3.04 21.42 18.56
N LEU A 82 3.27 22.21 17.50
CA LEU A 82 2.38 22.33 16.33
C LEU A 82 2.61 21.22 15.27
N ALA A 83 3.54 20.30 15.51
CA ALA A 83 3.82 19.16 14.64
C ALA A 83 2.62 18.19 14.41
N PRO A 84 1.83 17.76 15.42
CA PRO A 84 0.69 16.86 15.22
C PRO A 84 -0.45 17.48 14.43
N THR A 85 -0.84 18.74 14.72
CA THR A 85 -1.91 19.44 13.98
C THR A 85 -1.53 19.63 12.51
N ARG A 86 -0.27 19.97 12.23
CA ARG A 86 0.27 20.03 10.86
C ARG A 86 0.21 18.68 10.13
N ARG A 87 0.48 17.55 10.81
CA ARG A 87 0.35 16.19 10.22
C ARG A 87 -1.11 15.89 9.88
N GLN A 88 -2.04 16.12 10.81
CA GLN A 88 -3.48 15.94 10.59
C GLN A 88 -4.00 16.74 9.38
N ILE A 89 -3.62 18.02 9.25
CA ILE A 89 -3.97 18.85 8.07
C ILE A 89 -3.39 18.28 6.78
N GLN A 90 -2.16 17.75 6.80
CA GLN A 90 -1.55 17.11 5.63
C GLN A 90 -2.32 15.86 5.20
N ASP A 91 -2.73 15.03 6.16
CA ASP A 91 -3.42 13.77 5.88
C ASP A 91 -4.84 14.01 5.35
N LEU A 92 -5.59 14.96 5.92
CA LEU A 92 -6.88 15.41 5.36
C LEU A 92 -6.76 15.91 3.90
N VAL A 93 -5.66 16.58 3.56
CA VAL A 93 -5.39 17.03 2.18
C VAL A 93 -4.92 15.89 1.25
N LYS A 94 -4.42 14.76 1.78
CA LYS A 94 -4.19 13.53 1.00
C LYS A 94 -5.52 12.82 0.72
N TYR A 95 -6.30 12.53 1.76
CA TYR A 95 -7.63 11.92 1.65
C TYR A 95 -8.53 12.70 0.67
N ALA A 96 -8.56 14.03 0.75
CA ALA A 96 -9.35 14.85 -0.18
C ALA A 96 -8.93 14.74 -1.66
N LYS A 97 -7.67 14.34 -1.95
CA LYS A 97 -7.20 14.07 -3.32
C LYS A 97 -7.53 12.65 -3.76
N GLU A 98 -7.37 11.68 -2.88
CA GLU A 98 -7.70 10.26 -3.11
C GLU A 98 -9.19 10.13 -3.42
N VAL A 99 -10.06 10.76 -2.60
CA VAL A 99 -11.51 10.82 -2.84
C VAL A 99 -11.87 11.43 -4.21
N ILE A 100 -11.17 12.46 -4.68
CA ILE A 100 -11.38 13.04 -6.03
C ILE A 100 -10.94 12.07 -7.15
N ALA A 101 -9.96 11.20 -6.90
CA ALA A 101 -9.37 10.29 -7.87
C ALA A 101 -10.09 8.94 -7.95
N GLU A 102 -10.60 8.44 -6.83
CA GLU A 102 -11.23 7.11 -6.72
C GLU A 102 -12.76 7.15 -6.88
N THR A 103 -13.42 8.26 -6.52
CA THR A 103 -14.89 8.32 -6.51
C THR A 103 -15.48 9.24 -7.59
N ASP A 104 -16.54 8.78 -8.25
CA ASP A 104 -17.28 9.52 -9.27
C ASP A 104 -18.23 10.57 -8.69
N LEU A 105 -17.63 11.52 -7.98
CA LEU A 105 -18.33 12.70 -7.47
C LEU A 105 -18.77 13.64 -8.60
N SER A 106 -19.91 14.30 -8.38
CA SER A 106 -20.43 15.35 -9.27
C SER A 106 -19.46 16.54 -9.39
N ALA A 107 -19.59 17.32 -10.48
CA ALA A 107 -18.75 18.48 -10.71
C ALA A 107 -18.78 19.50 -9.55
N ALA A 108 -19.95 19.71 -8.93
CA ALA A 108 -20.11 20.58 -7.77
C ALA A 108 -19.39 20.05 -6.52
N GLN A 109 -19.46 18.74 -6.25
CA GLN A 109 -18.73 18.11 -5.14
C GLN A 109 -17.20 18.19 -5.37
N LYS A 110 -16.74 17.91 -6.60
CA LYS A 110 -15.32 18.07 -7.00
C LYS A 110 -14.86 19.53 -6.89
N GLN A 111 -15.73 20.51 -7.14
CA GLN A 111 -15.44 21.94 -6.93
C GLN A 111 -15.32 22.29 -5.43
N LYS A 112 -16.22 21.79 -4.57
CA LYS A 112 -16.16 21.98 -3.11
C LYS A 112 -14.88 21.39 -2.50
N LEU A 113 -14.51 20.15 -2.84
CA LEU A 113 -13.27 19.53 -2.37
C LEU A 113 -12.02 20.28 -2.85
N ARG A 114 -12.03 20.85 -4.06
CA ARG A 114 -10.95 21.72 -4.55
C ARG A 114 -10.91 23.08 -3.83
N ALA A 115 -12.04 23.62 -3.40
CA ALA A 115 -12.10 24.83 -2.57
C ALA A 115 -11.53 24.55 -1.17
N PHE A 116 -11.94 23.45 -0.53
CA PHE A 116 -11.36 22.97 0.74
C PHE A 116 -9.84 22.82 0.67
N MET A 117 -9.32 22.13 -0.35
CA MET A 117 -7.86 22.01 -0.54
C MET A 117 -7.15 23.35 -0.81
N ARG A 118 -7.85 24.39 -1.28
CA ARG A 118 -7.29 25.76 -1.40
C ARG A 118 -7.29 26.49 -0.07
N GLN A 119 -8.27 26.25 0.80
CA GLN A 119 -8.40 26.88 2.13
C GLN A 119 -7.56 26.16 3.21
N ALA A 120 -7.39 24.84 3.14
CA ALA A 120 -6.55 24.09 4.08
C ALA A 120 -5.03 24.33 3.88
N LYS A 121 -4.59 24.66 2.65
CA LYS A 121 -3.18 24.98 2.34
C LYS A 121 -2.59 26.15 3.14
N PRO A 122 -3.23 27.33 3.23
CA PRO A 122 -2.72 28.41 4.08
C PRO A 122 -2.75 28.05 5.57
N LEU A 123 -3.66 27.19 6.04
CA LEU A 123 -3.64 26.72 7.44
C LEU A 123 -2.44 25.81 7.74
N LEU A 124 -2.03 24.96 6.81
CA LEU A 124 -0.77 24.20 6.90
C LEU A 124 0.45 25.13 7.02
N ALA A 125 0.42 26.27 6.31
CA ALA A 125 1.47 27.30 6.40
C ALA A 125 1.37 28.14 7.69
N ARG A 126 0.17 28.32 8.26
CA ARG A 126 -0.07 29.03 9.54
C ARG A 126 0.33 28.18 10.74
N ALA A 127 0.00 26.88 10.73
CA ALA A 127 0.44 25.86 11.70
C ALA A 127 1.96 25.60 11.69
N GLY A 128 2.72 26.23 10.78
CA GLY A 128 4.19 26.22 10.78
C GLY A 128 4.83 27.50 11.31
N ARG A 129 4.06 28.40 11.95
CA ARG A 129 4.54 29.68 12.49
C ARG A 129 4.25 29.75 13.99
N ALA A 130 5.14 30.39 14.74
CA ALA A 130 5.08 30.49 16.21
C ALA A 130 3.89 31.30 16.78
N ASN A 131 3.12 32.00 15.93
CA ASN A 131 2.06 32.93 16.35
C ASN A 131 0.65 32.37 16.08
N ALA A 132 0.44 31.06 16.20
CA ALA A 132 -0.84 30.42 15.89
C ALA A 132 -1.22 29.38 16.93
N GLU A 133 -2.30 29.65 17.66
CA GLU A 133 -2.85 28.74 18.66
C GLU A 133 -3.44 27.46 18.02
N PRO A 134 -3.23 26.27 18.61
CA PRO A 134 -3.81 25.02 18.11
C PRO A 134 -5.35 25.04 18.04
N SER A 135 -6.02 25.72 18.98
CA SER A 135 -7.48 25.83 19.07
C SER A 135 -8.08 26.56 17.87
N ASP A 136 -7.52 27.72 17.52
CA ASP A 136 -8.01 28.56 16.41
C ASP A 136 -7.98 27.81 15.07
N ILE A 137 -6.94 27.00 14.88
CA ILE A 137 -6.76 26.19 13.67
C ILE A 137 -7.79 25.05 13.64
N ALA A 138 -8.09 24.44 14.79
CA ALA A 138 -9.09 23.37 14.91
C ALA A 138 -10.52 23.89 14.69
N ASP A 139 -10.85 25.07 15.21
CA ASP A 139 -12.16 25.72 15.00
C ASP A 139 -12.37 26.14 13.54
N GLU A 140 -11.36 26.74 12.91
CA GLU A 140 -11.39 27.11 11.50
C GLU A 140 -11.56 25.87 10.60
N LEU A 141 -10.87 24.78 10.91
CA LEU A 141 -10.97 23.52 10.18
C LEU A 141 -12.33 22.83 10.38
N SER A 142 -12.88 22.85 11.60
CA SER A 142 -14.21 22.30 11.91
C SER A 142 -15.32 23.02 11.13
N ARG A 143 -15.23 24.35 10.97
CA ARG A 143 -16.14 25.13 10.12
C ARG A 143 -16.04 24.73 8.65
N MET A 144 -14.82 24.62 8.10
CA MET A 144 -14.62 24.18 6.71
C MET A 144 -15.15 22.77 6.43
N VAL A 145 -15.02 21.84 7.38
CA VAL A 145 -15.58 20.49 7.24
C VAL A 145 -17.11 20.50 7.35
N GLY A 146 -17.68 21.37 8.19
CA GLY A 146 -19.13 21.60 8.28
C GLY A 146 -19.75 22.08 6.96
N ASP A 147 -19.09 23.00 6.25
CA ASP A 147 -19.47 23.46 4.91
C ASP A 147 -19.29 22.35 3.83
N LEU A 148 -18.41 21.39 4.10
CA LEU A 148 -18.10 20.27 3.22
C LEU A 148 -19.05 19.08 3.33
N LYS A 149 -20.29 19.27 3.83
CA LYS A 149 -21.36 18.24 3.77
C LYS A 149 -21.62 17.78 2.32
N LEU A 150 -20.91 16.71 1.95
CA LEU A 150 -21.01 15.98 0.70
C LEU A 150 -22.18 14.99 0.85
N SER A 151 -23.40 15.43 0.55
CA SER A 151 -24.55 14.54 0.53
C SER A 151 -24.42 13.49 -0.59
N SER A 152 -24.07 12.26 -0.23
CA SER A 152 -24.21 11.09 -1.09
C SER A 152 -25.58 10.43 -0.86
N SER A 153 -26.49 10.64 -1.83
CA SER A 153 -27.84 10.07 -1.93
C SER A 153 -28.95 10.66 -1.03
N SER A 154 -30.17 10.67 -1.60
CA SER A 154 -31.50 11.04 -1.04
C SER A 154 -31.66 12.29 -0.15
N LYS A 155 -32.31 13.31 -0.74
CA LYS A 155 -32.99 14.48 -0.14
C LYS A 155 -34.31 14.09 0.58
N PRO A 156 -35.01 15.00 1.31
CA PRO A 156 -34.57 16.29 1.92
C PRO A 156 -35.14 16.60 3.35
N SER A 157 -34.58 17.66 3.96
CA SER A 157 -35.22 18.66 4.86
C SER A 157 -36.19 18.24 5.98
N SER A 158 -35.78 18.52 7.22
CA SER A 158 -36.62 18.76 8.41
C SER A 158 -37.13 20.24 8.42
N PRO A 159 -38.01 20.68 9.36
CA PRO A 159 -39.22 21.44 8.98
C PRO A 159 -39.25 22.91 9.45
N THR A 160 -40.32 23.66 9.10
CA THR A 160 -41.04 24.62 9.99
C THR A 160 -42.38 25.10 9.39
N GLN A 161 -43.48 24.83 10.13
CA GLN A 161 -44.81 25.49 10.18
C GLN A 161 -45.66 25.68 8.89
N GLY A 162 -46.90 25.15 8.92
CA GLY A 162 -47.97 25.57 7.99
C GLY A 162 -49.11 24.58 7.69
N THR A 163 -50.01 24.35 8.65
CA THR A 163 -51.48 24.16 8.45
C THR A 163 -52.04 23.18 7.38
N GLN A 164 -52.73 22.11 7.85
CA GLN A 164 -53.79 21.31 7.17
C GLN A 164 -53.36 20.49 5.91
N GLN A 165 -53.93 19.32 5.56
CA GLN A 165 -55.02 18.48 6.08
C GLN A 165 -54.83 17.00 5.63
N GLN A 166 -55.28 16.03 6.44
CA GLN A 166 -55.71 14.63 6.12
C GLN A 166 -55.17 13.92 4.85
N SER A 167 -54.61 12.70 4.93
CA SER A 167 -55.36 11.47 5.28
C SER A 167 -54.44 10.25 5.56
N GLN A 168 -55.03 9.13 6.01
CA GLN A 168 -54.38 8.03 6.74
C GLN A 168 -53.93 6.84 5.86
N GLN A 169 -52.84 6.15 6.28
CA GLN A 169 -52.71 4.70 6.54
C GLN A 169 -51.19 4.36 6.66
N GLN A 170 -50.67 4.12 7.87
CA GLN A 170 -50.53 2.82 8.55
C GLN A 170 -49.50 1.85 7.92
N GLN A 171 -48.38 1.69 8.67
CA GLN A 171 -47.67 0.42 9.02
C GLN A 171 -47.09 -0.42 7.84
N ASP A 172 -45.84 -0.88 7.83
CA ASP A 172 -44.82 -1.15 8.88
C ASP A 172 -43.43 -0.56 8.47
N GLY A 173 -42.38 -0.49 9.30
CA GLY A 173 -42.23 -0.97 10.68
C GLY A 173 -40.86 -1.60 11.00
N GLU A 174 -39.79 -1.33 10.23
CA GLU A 174 -38.42 -1.68 10.66
C GLU A 174 -37.43 -0.57 10.28
N ALA A 175 -36.68 -0.08 11.27
CA ALA A 175 -35.78 1.05 11.15
C ALA A 175 -34.34 0.62 11.47
N THR A 176 -33.45 0.65 10.48
CA THR A 176 -32.01 0.51 10.71
C THR A 176 -31.38 1.89 10.84
N THR A 177 -31.40 2.38 12.07
CA THR A 177 -30.76 3.62 12.50
C THR A 177 -29.23 3.48 12.37
N THR A 178 -28.55 4.35 11.64
CA THR A 178 -27.11 4.56 11.84
C THR A 178 -26.88 5.55 12.98
N THR A 179 -27.18 5.08 14.18
CA THR A 179 -26.49 5.49 15.40
C THR A 179 -25.00 5.18 15.27
N ASN A 180 -24.19 5.65 16.23
CA ASN A 180 -22.91 4.99 16.49
C ASN A 180 -23.25 3.57 16.98
N THR A 181 -23.33 2.60 16.07
CA THR A 181 -23.63 1.22 16.41
C THR A 181 -22.43 0.63 17.13
N SER A 182 -22.59 0.46 18.44
CA SER A 182 -21.65 -0.32 19.25
C SER A 182 -21.54 -1.71 18.64
N ILE A 183 -20.42 -2.41 18.85
CA ILE A 183 -20.22 -3.79 18.39
C ILE A 183 -21.35 -4.73 18.90
N GLU A 184 -22.06 -4.31 19.95
CA GLU A 184 -23.23 -4.95 20.54
C GLU A 184 -24.50 -4.94 19.64
N ASP A 185 -24.70 -3.91 18.80
CA ASP A 185 -25.92 -3.73 17.97
C ASP A 185 -25.96 -4.60 16.70
N LEU A 186 -24.85 -5.27 16.36
CA LEU A 186 -24.75 -6.14 15.19
C LEU A 186 -25.57 -7.43 15.36
N THR A 187 -26.34 -7.78 14.34
CA THR A 187 -27.04 -9.07 14.29
C THR A 187 -26.06 -10.24 14.33
N GLY A 188 -26.53 -11.43 14.72
CA GLY A 188 -25.66 -12.61 14.89
C GLY A 188 -24.87 -12.99 13.63
N ASP A 189 -25.43 -12.76 12.44
CA ASP A 189 -24.75 -13.06 11.17
C ASP A 189 -23.80 -11.93 10.73
N GLU A 190 -24.13 -10.66 10.99
CA GLU A 190 -23.20 -9.55 10.78
C GLU A 190 -21.98 -9.64 11.71
N ARG A 191 -22.18 -10.08 12.97
CA ARG A 191 -21.09 -10.33 13.92
C ARG A 191 -20.13 -11.41 13.41
N ARG A 192 -20.66 -12.53 12.90
CA ARG A 192 -19.86 -13.60 12.26
C ARG A 192 -19.14 -13.12 10.99
N ALA A 193 -19.76 -12.23 10.22
CA ALA A 193 -19.12 -11.63 9.04
C ALA A 193 -17.99 -10.69 9.45
N LEU A 194 -18.19 -9.87 10.48
CA LEU A 194 -17.17 -8.98 11.05
C LEU A 194 -15.99 -9.78 11.64
N GLU A 195 -16.25 -10.82 12.43
CA GLU A 195 -15.23 -11.73 12.96
C GLU A 195 -14.38 -12.36 11.85
N ARG A 196 -15.00 -12.71 10.71
CA ARG A 196 -14.29 -13.21 9.53
C ARG A 196 -13.40 -12.14 8.90
N LEU A 197 -13.91 -10.92 8.72
CA LEU A 197 -13.14 -9.82 8.13
C LEU A 197 -11.96 -9.40 9.01
N ILE A 198 -12.14 -9.33 10.34
CA ILE A 198 -11.06 -9.08 11.30
C ILE A 198 -9.98 -10.14 11.15
N ARG A 199 -10.37 -11.43 11.11
CA ARG A 199 -9.43 -12.53 10.91
C ARG A 199 -8.70 -12.47 9.57
N GLU A 200 -9.38 -12.12 8.48
CA GLU A 200 -8.76 -11.95 7.15
C GLU A 200 -7.74 -10.78 7.15
N GLU A 201 -8.00 -9.71 7.90
CA GLU A 201 -7.07 -8.59 8.08
C GLU A 201 -5.89 -8.93 9.02
N GLU A 202 -6.12 -9.74 10.06
CA GLU A 202 -5.04 -10.31 10.90
C GLU A 202 -4.12 -11.27 10.12
N GLU A 203 -4.69 -12.16 9.30
CA GLU A 203 -3.95 -13.12 8.49
C GLU A 203 -3.15 -12.44 7.36
N ASN A 204 -3.64 -11.31 6.81
CA ASN A 204 -3.04 -10.67 5.62
C ASN A 204 -3.21 -9.13 5.60
N PRO A 205 -2.57 -8.38 6.52
CA PRO A 205 -2.82 -6.95 6.69
C PRO A 205 -2.39 -6.09 5.50
N HIS A 206 -3.09 -4.98 5.29
CA HIS A 206 -2.72 -3.99 4.29
C HIS A 206 -1.49 -3.18 4.71
N ASP A 207 -0.38 -3.33 3.98
CA ASP A 207 0.89 -2.67 4.27
C ASP A 207 1.46 -1.95 3.02
N PRO A 208 1.42 -0.60 2.99
CA PRO A 208 1.92 0.17 1.86
C PRO A 208 3.46 0.08 1.69
N SER A 209 4.21 -0.29 2.73
CA SER A 209 5.68 -0.37 2.70
C SER A 209 6.18 -1.51 1.82
N LYS A 210 5.49 -2.66 1.81
CA LYS A 210 5.86 -3.85 1.02
C LYS A 210 5.87 -3.58 -0.50
N PRO A 211 6.65 -4.34 -1.30
CA PRO A 211 6.78 -4.10 -2.74
C PRO A 211 5.64 -4.71 -3.57
N TYR A 212 5.09 -5.85 -3.13
CA TYR A 212 3.93 -6.52 -3.72
C TYR A 212 2.60 -5.96 -3.18
N LEU A 213 1.50 -6.19 -3.88
CA LEU A 213 0.18 -5.73 -3.43
C LEU A 213 -0.24 -6.47 -2.14
N THR A 214 -0.71 -5.71 -1.16
CA THR A 214 -1.24 -6.16 0.13
C THR A 214 -2.74 -5.86 0.21
N PRO A 215 -3.62 -6.77 0.66
CA PRO A 215 -3.35 -8.18 1.02
C PRO A 215 -2.68 -8.95 -0.12
N TRP A 216 -1.73 -9.83 0.23
CA TRP A 216 -1.06 -10.69 -0.74
C TRP A 216 -2.08 -11.56 -1.46
N ARG A 217 -1.98 -11.60 -2.78
CA ARG A 217 -2.75 -12.49 -3.65
C ARG A 217 -1.89 -12.96 -4.81
N PRO A 218 -2.10 -14.18 -5.34
CA PRO A 218 -1.37 -14.66 -6.50
C PRO A 218 -1.63 -13.77 -7.72
N ARG A 219 -0.71 -13.81 -8.69
CA ARG A 219 -0.86 -13.07 -9.94
C ARG A 219 -2.02 -13.61 -10.78
N ASP A 220 -2.79 -12.72 -11.40
CA ASP A 220 -4.04 -13.03 -12.14
C ASP A 220 -3.91 -14.18 -13.18
N TYR A 221 -2.73 -14.34 -13.80
CA TYR A 221 -2.41 -15.41 -14.76
C TYR A 221 -1.29 -16.35 -14.27
N MET A 222 -1.18 -16.60 -12.96
CA MET A 222 -0.20 -17.54 -12.39
C MET A 222 -0.55 -19.00 -12.68
N SER A 223 -1.83 -19.36 -12.54
CA SER A 223 -2.34 -20.75 -12.64
C SER A 223 -1.79 -21.59 -13.82
N PRO A 224 -1.84 -21.14 -15.09
CA PRO A 224 -1.36 -21.96 -16.23
C PRO A 224 0.15 -22.23 -16.23
N PHE A 225 0.94 -21.51 -15.43
CA PHE A 225 2.38 -21.69 -15.30
C PHE A 225 2.80 -22.24 -13.92
N ALA A 226 1.83 -22.55 -13.05
CA ALA A 226 2.05 -23.01 -11.69
C ALA A 226 2.30 -24.53 -11.62
N PHE A 227 3.35 -25.01 -12.27
CA PHE A 227 3.82 -26.40 -12.16
C PHE A 227 5.17 -26.50 -11.46
N ILE A 228 5.36 -27.54 -10.65
CA ILE A 228 6.62 -27.80 -9.93
C ILE A 228 7.29 -29.01 -10.61
N PRO A 229 8.53 -28.87 -11.12
CA PRO A 229 9.20 -29.99 -11.79
C PRO A 229 9.67 -31.04 -10.78
N ARG A 230 9.56 -32.33 -11.13
CA ARG A 230 9.83 -33.47 -10.23
C ARG A 230 11.28 -33.61 -9.73
N TYR A 231 12.21 -32.80 -10.24
CA TYR A 231 13.61 -32.74 -9.83
C TYR A 231 13.88 -31.65 -8.77
N LEU A 232 12.89 -30.80 -8.47
CA LEU A 232 12.91 -29.86 -7.35
C LEU A 232 11.92 -30.31 -6.28
N GLU A 233 12.38 -30.34 -5.03
CA GLU A 233 11.50 -30.30 -3.87
C GLU A 233 11.44 -28.86 -3.37
N VAL A 234 10.25 -28.33 -3.15
CA VAL A 234 10.03 -26.91 -2.81
C VAL A 234 9.18 -26.79 -1.55
N ASN A 235 9.56 -25.86 -0.68
CA ASN A 235 8.80 -25.49 0.51
C ASN A 235 8.44 -24.00 0.43
N GLN A 236 7.16 -23.73 0.14
CA GLN A 236 6.66 -22.38 -0.10
C GLN A 236 6.69 -21.51 1.16
N ASN A 237 6.52 -22.10 2.35
CA ASN A 237 6.47 -21.38 3.63
C ASN A 237 7.78 -20.63 3.93
N VAL A 238 8.91 -21.20 3.51
CA VAL A 238 10.26 -20.61 3.67
C VAL A 238 10.88 -20.18 2.34
N CYS A 239 10.13 -20.26 1.23
CA CYS A 239 10.59 -19.98 -0.13
C CYS A 239 11.87 -20.75 -0.56
N ALA A 240 12.12 -21.93 0.02
CA ALA A 240 13.32 -22.72 -0.24
C ALA A 240 13.08 -23.87 -1.22
N ALA A 241 14.14 -24.29 -1.92
CA ALA A 241 14.11 -25.42 -2.85
C ALA A 241 15.37 -26.28 -2.73
N VAL A 242 15.21 -27.60 -2.84
CA VAL A 242 16.31 -28.58 -2.91
C VAL A 242 16.36 -29.19 -4.30
N TYR A 243 17.55 -29.15 -4.91
CA TYR A 243 17.81 -29.81 -6.19
C TYR A 243 18.09 -31.30 -5.95
N LEU A 244 17.08 -32.14 -6.19
CA LEU A 244 17.14 -33.57 -5.87
C LEU A 244 18.00 -34.35 -6.87
N ARG A 245 17.91 -34.02 -8.16
CA ARG A 245 18.56 -34.73 -9.27
C ARG A 245 18.56 -33.90 -10.55
N HIS A 246 19.27 -34.38 -11.56
CA HIS A 246 19.14 -33.90 -12.93
C HIS A 246 17.81 -34.38 -13.56
N PRO A 247 17.18 -33.58 -14.45
CA PRO A 247 15.96 -33.99 -15.16
C PRO A 247 16.23 -35.19 -16.07
N VAL A 248 15.38 -36.21 -15.97
CA VAL A 248 15.49 -37.43 -16.80
C VAL A 248 14.23 -37.68 -17.63
N ALA A 249 14.40 -38.27 -18.80
CA ALA A 249 13.29 -38.84 -19.57
C ALA A 249 12.91 -40.21 -18.99
N ARG A 250 11.61 -40.45 -18.81
CA ARG A 250 11.04 -41.72 -18.37
C ARG A 250 10.06 -42.21 -19.44
N VAL A 251 9.69 -43.49 -19.38
CA VAL A 251 8.68 -44.04 -20.31
C VAL A 251 7.39 -43.24 -20.18
N GLY A 252 6.95 -42.64 -21.29
CA GLY A 252 5.73 -41.82 -21.37
C GLY A 252 5.83 -40.36 -20.91
N ASN A 253 6.90 -39.92 -20.24
CA ASN A 253 7.02 -38.53 -19.76
C ASN A 253 8.49 -38.05 -19.67
N ALA A 254 8.75 -36.81 -20.07
CA ALA A 254 10.01 -36.12 -19.79
C ALA A 254 9.88 -35.20 -18.56
N GLU A 255 10.91 -35.13 -17.71
CA GLU A 255 10.91 -34.20 -16.57
C GLU A 255 11.24 -32.75 -16.97
N VAL A 256 11.71 -32.49 -18.21
CA VAL A 256 12.01 -31.15 -18.73
C VAL A 256 10.71 -30.44 -19.15
N PRO A 257 10.40 -29.24 -18.63
CA PRO A 257 9.19 -28.52 -19.00
C PRO A 257 9.35 -27.82 -20.36
N THR A 258 8.70 -28.34 -21.40
CA THR A 258 8.66 -27.74 -22.74
C THR A 258 7.22 -27.58 -23.23
N PRO A 259 6.81 -26.41 -23.77
CA PRO A 259 5.49 -26.24 -24.38
C PRO A 259 5.40 -26.82 -25.81
N TYR A 260 6.50 -27.39 -26.33
CA TYR A 260 6.61 -27.92 -27.68
C TYR A 260 6.41 -29.45 -27.71
N PRO A 261 5.78 -29.98 -28.78
CA PRO A 261 5.63 -31.41 -28.98
C PRO A 261 6.97 -32.06 -29.38
N TYR A 262 7.02 -33.39 -29.33
CA TYR A 262 8.24 -34.18 -29.50
C TYR A 262 8.95 -33.93 -30.84
N GLU A 263 8.20 -33.75 -31.93
CA GLU A 263 8.72 -33.55 -33.28
C GLU A 263 9.57 -32.28 -33.39
N ILE A 264 9.13 -31.19 -32.76
CA ILE A 264 9.87 -29.91 -32.74
C ILE A 264 11.16 -30.08 -31.93
N ASN A 265 11.11 -30.78 -30.79
CA ASN A 265 12.30 -31.06 -29.98
C ASN A 265 13.31 -31.93 -30.75
N GLN A 266 12.84 -32.90 -31.55
CA GLN A 266 13.70 -33.73 -32.41
C GLN A 266 14.35 -32.92 -33.55
N LEU A 267 13.60 -32.01 -34.19
CA LEU A 267 14.14 -31.11 -35.21
C LEU A 267 15.19 -30.16 -34.62
N ALA A 268 14.92 -29.59 -33.43
CA ALA A 268 15.89 -28.75 -32.71
C ALA A 268 17.16 -29.52 -32.36
N TYR A 269 17.06 -30.76 -31.87
CA TYR A 269 18.22 -31.61 -31.59
C TYR A 269 19.07 -31.85 -32.85
N ASN A 270 18.43 -32.20 -33.98
CA ASN A 270 19.13 -32.41 -35.26
C ASN A 270 19.87 -31.15 -35.73
N TRP A 271 19.25 -29.98 -35.60
CA TRP A 271 19.88 -28.70 -35.90
C TRP A 271 21.11 -28.46 -35.04
N TYR A 272 21.01 -28.61 -33.71
CA TYR A 272 22.14 -28.33 -32.81
C TYR A 272 23.31 -29.32 -32.94
N LEU A 273 23.08 -30.55 -33.40
CA LEU A 273 24.16 -31.49 -33.73
C LEU A 273 25.08 -31.01 -34.87
N ARG A 274 24.57 -30.20 -35.81
CA ARG A 274 25.29 -29.81 -37.03
C ARG A 274 25.41 -28.29 -37.22
N ARG A 275 24.66 -27.50 -36.45
CA ARG A 275 24.44 -26.05 -36.59
C ARG A 275 23.95 -25.65 -37.99
N ARG A 276 23.17 -26.54 -38.62
CA ARG A 276 22.52 -26.46 -39.93
C ARG A 276 21.52 -27.60 -40.10
#